data_AF-A0A660L143-F1
#
_entry.id   AF-A0A660L143-F1
#
_cell.length_a   1.000
_cell.length_b   1.000
_cell.length_c   1.000
_cell.angle_alpha   90.00
_cell.angle_beta   90.00
_cell.angle_gamma   90.00
#
_symmetry.space_group_name_H-M   'P 1'
#
loop_
_entity.id
_entity.type
_entity.pdbx_description
1 polymer ?
#
loop_
_entity_poly.entity_id
_entity_poly.type
_entity_poly.pdbx_seq_one_letter_code
_entity_poly.pdbx_strand_id
1 'polypeptide(L)'
;MLHKLRARMQDEKGFTLIELLVVILIIGILAAIALPAFLNQREKAQDSTAKSDVRTAQTAMETYYTDHQSYEDADVAALVAIEPALTNANELTVTGATENGYTLSVESKGSNKVVYSIENTAGTVSRSCDKANTGGCGDSTW
;
A
#
# COMPACT_ATOMS: atom_id res chain seq x y z
N MET A 1 -31.41 -56.27 -17.06
CA MET A 1 -30.57 -55.29 -16.33
C MET A 1 -30.09 -54.11 -17.19
N LEU A 2 -29.94 -54.25 -18.52
CA LEU A 2 -29.52 -53.14 -19.40
C LEU A 2 -30.46 -51.93 -19.48
N HIS A 3 -31.77 -52.10 -19.25
CA HIS A 3 -32.73 -50.98 -19.29
C HIS A 3 -32.48 -49.92 -18.20
N LYS A 4 -31.89 -50.30 -17.05
CA LYS A 4 -31.56 -49.37 -15.96
C LYS A 4 -30.33 -48.49 -16.26
N LEU A 5 -29.46 -48.90 -17.19
CA LEU A 5 -28.28 -48.12 -17.59
C LEU A 5 -28.63 -47.04 -18.62
N ARG A 6 -29.58 -47.31 -19.52
CA ARG A 6 -30.03 -46.35 -20.54
C ARG A 6 -30.86 -45.20 -19.97
N ALA A 7 -31.62 -45.46 -18.90
CA ALA A 7 -32.36 -44.42 -18.17
C ALA A 7 -31.43 -43.43 -17.44
N ARG A 8 -30.29 -43.90 -16.91
CA ARG A 8 -29.31 -43.02 -16.24
C ARG A 8 -28.62 -42.04 -17.20
N MET A 9 -28.36 -42.43 -18.45
CA MET A 9 -27.77 -41.52 -19.45
C MET A 9 -28.74 -40.45 -19.98
N GLN A 10 -30.05 -40.62 -19.79
CA GLN A 10 -31.04 -39.60 -20.19
C GLN A 10 -31.28 -38.54 -19.10
N ASP A 11 -30.87 -38.81 -17.87
CA ASP A 11 -30.96 -37.88 -16.74
C ASP A 11 -29.71 -36.99 -16.56
N GLU A 12 -28.63 -37.28 -17.27
CA GLU A 12 -27.46 -36.40 -17.32
C GLU A 12 -27.69 -35.27 -18.34
N LYS A 13 -28.54 -34.31 -17.95
CA LYS A 13 -28.68 -33.04 -18.68
C LYS A 13 -27.35 -32.28 -18.56
N GLY A 14 -26.61 -32.23 -19.67
CA GLY A 14 -25.39 -31.43 -19.77
C GLY A 14 -25.67 -29.92 -19.69
N PHE A 15 -24.67 -29.17 -19.24
CA PHE A 15 -24.69 -27.71 -19.19
C PHE A 15 -24.81 -27.14 -20.60
N THR A 16 -25.73 -26.21 -20.84
CA THR A 16 -25.91 -25.60 -22.15
C THR A 16 -24.92 -24.45 -22.35
N LEU A 17 -24.49 -24.22 -23.61
CA LEU A 17 -23.63 -23.07 -23.93
C LEU A 17 -24.32 -21.73 -23.63
N ILE A 18 -25.65 -21.68 -23.74
CA ILE A 18 -26.42 -20.47 -23.42
C ILE A 18 -26.40 -20.15 -21.92
N GLU A 19 -26.40 -21.16 -21.04
CA GLU A 19 -26.32 -20.96 -19.60
C GLU A 19 -24.96 -20.39 -19.22
N LEU A 20 -23.86 -20.90 -19.79
CA LEU A 20 -22.53 -20.33 -19.56
C LEU A 20 -22.43 -18.91 -20.11
N LEU A 21 -23.03 -18.63 -21.27
CA LEU A 21 -23.02 -17.30 -21.88
C LEU A 21 -23.72 -16.27 -20.99
N VAL A 22 -24.89 -16.59 -20.44
CA VAL A 22 -25.62 -15.67 -19.56
C VAL A 22 -24.86 -15.44 -18.25
N VAL A 23 -24.19 -16.47 -17.71
CA VAL A 23 -23.38 -16.33 -16.48
C VAL A 23 -22.18 -15.40 -16.71
N ILE A 24 -21.40 -15.58 -17.77
CA ILE A 24 -20.26 -14.68 -18.05
C ILE A 24 -20.72 -13.26 -18.36
N LEU A 25 -21.91 -13.08 -18.95
CA LEU A 25 -22.51 -11.77 -19.19
C LEU A 25 -22.83 -11.06 -17.87
N ILE A 26 -23.46 -11.76 -16.91
CA ILE A 26 -23.77 -11.19 -15.59
C ILE A 26 -22.48 -10.87 -14.83
N ILE A 27 -21.50 -11.78 -14.79
CA ILE A 27 -20.20 -11.55 -14.14
C ILE A 27 -19.49 -10.36 -14.80
N GLY A 28 -19.57 -10.23 -16.13
CA GLY A 28 -19.00 -9.11 -16.87
C GLY A 28 -19.58 -7.75 -16.45
N ILE A 29 -20.90 -7.65 -16.30
CA ILE A 29 -21.56 -6.42 -15.83
C ILE A 29 -21.15 -6.08 -14.40
N LEU A 30 -21.14 -7.07 -13.51
CA LEU A 30 -20.74 -6.86 -12.11
C LEU A 30 -19.26 -6.44 -12.00
N ALA A 31 -18.38 -7.09 -12.77
CA ALA A 31 -16.96 -6.77 -12.80
C ALA A 31 -16.71 -5.34 -13.33
N ALA A 32 -17.45 -4.90 -14.36
CA ALA A 32 -17.30 -3.56 -14.91
C ALA A 32 -17.60 -2.45 -13.88
N ILE A 33 -18.57 -2.65 -12.99
CA ILE A 33 -18.91 -1.69 -11.92
C ILE A 33 -17.95 -1.81 -10.74
N ALA A 34 -17.60 -3.03 -10.34
CA ALA A 34 -16.81 -3.28 -9.14
C ALA A 34 -15.31 -2.97 -9.32
N LEU A 35 -14.75 -3.23 -10.50
CA LEU A 35 -13.31 -3.15 -10.73
C LEU A 35 -12.73 -1.74 -10.53
N PRO A 36 -13.33 -0.65 -11.06
CA PRO A 36 -12.83 0.70 -10.82
C PRO A 36 -12.82 1.06 -9.33
N ALA A 37 -13.89 0.70 -8.61
CA ALA A 37 -13.98 0.94 -7.17
C ALA A 37 -12.90 0.16 -6.40
N PHE A 38 -12.69 -1.11 -6.74
CA PHE A 38 -11.66 -1.94 -6.13
C PHE A 38 -10.24 -1.40 -6.38
N LEU A 39 -9.94 -0.97 -7.61
CA LEU A 39 -8.64 -0.38 -7.94
C LEU A 39 -8.37 0.89 -7.13
N ASN A 40 -9.37 1.77 -7.01
CA ASN A 40 -9.27 2.98 -6.18
C ASN A 40 -9.05 2.67 -4.69
N GLN A 41 -9.73 1.65 -4.15
CA GLN A 41 -9.51 1.22 -2.75
C GLN A 41 -8.11 0.64 -2.55
N ARG A 42 -7.62 -0.14 -3.52
CA ARG A 42 -6.26 -0.67 -3.48
C ARG A 42 -5.24 0.47 -3.49
N GLU A 43 -5.42 1.50 -4.30
CA GLU A 43 -4.53 2.68 -4.32
C GLU A 43 -4.52 3.39 -2.96
N LYS A 44 -5.69 3.66 -2.38
CA LYS A 44 -5.78 4.27 -1.03
C LYS A 44 -5.12 3.42 0.05
N ALA A 45 -5.21 2.09 -0.04
CA ALA A 45 -4.54 1.18 0.89
C ALA A 45 -3.01 1.25 0.76
N GLN A 46 -2.48 1.36 -0.47
CA GLN A 46 -1.04 1.56 -0.68
C GLN A 46 -0.57 2.90 -0.12
N ASP A 47 -1.33 3.97 -0.34
CA ASP A 47 -1.02 5.29 0.21
C ASP A 47 -1.06 5.31 1.75
N SER A 48 -2.05 4.63 2.35
CA SER A 48 -2.13 4.47 3.80
C SER A 48 -0.97 3.66 4.39
N THR A 49 -0.50 2.65 3.66
CA THR A 49 0.70 1.88 4.04
C THR A 49 1.92 2.78 3.97
N ALA A 50 2.06 3.53 2.87
CA ALA A 50 2.93 4.68 2.66
C ALA A 50 3.18 5.53 3.92
N LYS A 51 2.06 6.12 4.34
CA LYS A 51 1.94 7.01 5.50
C LYS A 51 2.23 6.32 6.84
N SER A 52 1.91 5.04 6.96
CA SER A 52 2.20 4.27 8.17
C SER A 52 3.69 4.00 8.28
N ASP A 53 4.32 3.56 7.20
CA ASP A 53 5.74 3.22 7.16
C ASP A 53 6.61 4.44 7.51
N VAL A 54 6.31 5.62 6.97
CA VAL A 54 7.07 6.84 7.30
C VAL A 54 6.89 7.27 8.76
N ARG A 55 5.72 7.02 9.39
CA ARG A 55 5.50 7.28 10.82
C ARG A 55 6.23 6.27 11.71
N THR A 56 6.26 5.02 11.30
CA THR A 56 7.06 3.98 11.96
C THR A 56 8.55 4.33 11.87
N ALA A 57 9.03 4.77 10.70
CA ALA A 57 10.39 5.25 10.51
C ALA A 57 10.69 6.49 11.38
N GLN A 58 9.73 7.42 11.52
CA GLN A 58 9.87 8.55 12.44
C GLN A 58 10.09 8.07 13.88
N THR A 59 9.30 7.10 14.33
CA THR A 59 9.44 6.53 15.67
C THR A 59 10.81 5.86 15.87
N ALA A 60 11.31 5.16 14.84
CA ALA A 60 12.65 4.59 14.84
C ALA A 60 13.75 5.66 14.87
N MET A 61 13.58 6.79 14.16
CA MET A 61 14.49 7.95 14.25
C MET A 61 14.56 8.52 15.66
N GLU A 62 13.42 8.74 16.32
CA GLU A 62 13.40 9.26 17.70
C GLU A 62 14.07 8.28 18.69
N THR A 63 13.94 6.97 18.43
CA THR A 63 14.64 5.93 19.20
C THR A 63 16.15 6.01 18.96
N TYR A 64 16.57 6.15 17.70
CA TYR A 64 17.99 6.34 17.35
C TYR A 64 18.60 7.54 18.08
N TYR A 65 17.89 8.67 18.14
CA TYR A 65 18.33 9.86 18.88
C TYR A 65 18.46 9.60 20.38
N THR A 66 17.60 8.78 20.97
CA THR A 66 17.69 8.43 22.39
C THR A 66 19.02 7.72 22.71
N ASP A 67 19.51 6.90 21.80
CA ASP A 67 20.76 6.14 21.97
C ASP A 67 22.01 6.95 21.58
N HIS A 68 21.92 7.81 20.57
CA HIS A 68 23.08 8.52 19.99
C HIS A 68 23.17 10.01 20.35
N GLN A 69 22.09 10.58 20.90
CA GLN A 69 21.92 12.03 21.16
C GLN A 69 22.10 12.92 19.92
N SER A 70 21.95 12.33 18.74
CA SER A 70 22.11 12.96 17.43
C SER A 70 21.35 12.14 16.39
N TYR A 71 20.86 12.77 15.32
CA TYR A 71 20.37 12.05 14.14
C TYR A 71 21.46 11.84 13.08
N GLU A 72 22.68 12.34 13.30
CA GLU A 72 23.80 12.12 12.37
C GLU A 72 24.06 10.64 12.17
N ASP A 73 24.49 10.30 10.96
CA ASP A 73 24.78 8.94 10.48
C ASP A 73 23.57 7.98 10.49
N ALA A 74 22.38 8.44 10.89
CA ALA A 74 21.16 7.65 10.76
C ALA A 74 20.86 7.39 9.29
N ASP A 75 20.78 6.11 8.92
CA ASP A 75 20.39 5.66 7.61
C ASP A 75 19.25 4.63 7.71
N VAL A 76 18.81 4.14 6.56
CA VAL A 76 17.72 3.14 6.50
C VAL A 76 18.11 1.85 7.24
N ALA A 77 19.37 1.45 7.21
CA ALA A 77 19.82 0.21 7.84
C ALA A 77 19.80 0.32 9.37
N ALA A 78 20.22 1.47 9.92
CA ALA A 78 20.11 1.77 11.34
C ALA A 78 18.64 1.72 11.81
N LEU A 79 17.72 2.26 11.00
CA LEU A 79 16.30 2.27 11.32
C LEU A 79 15.69 0.87 11.28
N VAL A 80 16.07 0.04 10.30
CA VAL A 80 15.63 -1.36 10.21
C VAL A 80 16.18 -2.20 11.36
N ALA A 81 17.37 -1.89 11.87
CA ALA A 81 17.92 -2.55 13.05
C ALA A 81 17.10 -2.26 14.32
N ILE A 82 16.51 -1.07 14.42
CA ILE A 82 15.63 -0.65 15.52
C ILE A 82 14.21 -1.22 15.33
N GLU A 83 13.66 -1.10 14.12
CA GLU A 83 12.31 -1.56 13.76
C GLU A 83 12.35 -2.46 12.51
N PRO A 84 12.44 -3.79 12.70
CA PRO A 84 12.55 -4.73 11.59
C PRO A 84 11.37 -4.72 10.61
N ALA A 85 10.18 -4.25 11.03
CA ALA A 85 9.03 -4.13 10.14
C ALA A 85 9.31 -3.21 8.94
N LEU A 86 10.23 -2.24 9.09
CA LEU A 86 10.65 -1.33 8.03
C LEU A 86 11.37 -2.01 6.87
N THR A 87 11.79 -3.28 7.01
CA THR A 87 12.30 -4.08 5.88
C THR A 87 11.27 -4.19 4.74
N ASN A 88 9.98 -4.09 5.07
CA ASN A 88 8.87 -4.13 4.11
C ASN A 88 8.45 -2.74 3.61
N ALA A 89 8.98 -1.68 4.23
CA ALA A 89 8.73 -0.31 3.79
C ALA A 89 9.37 -0.12 2.41
N ASN A 90 8.61 0.43 1.48
CA ASN A 90 9.05 0.52 0.10
C ASN A 90 9.70 1.86 -0.16
N GLU A 91 10.92 1.82 -0.68
CA GLU A 91 11.67 3.02 -1.06
C GLU A 91 11.75 4.04 0.11
N LEU A 92 11.88 3.53 1.34
CA LEU A 92 12.20 4.38 2.49
C LEU A 92 13.58 5.02 2.27
N THR A 93 13.64 6.33 2.44
CA THR A 93 14.86 7.12 2.35
C THR A 93 15.02 8.00 3.58
N VAL A 94 16.26 8.11 4.04
CA VAL A 94 16.68 9.05 5.08
C VAL A 94 17.62 10.04 4.43
N THR A 95 17.31 11.33 4.50
CA THR A 95 18.14 12.42 3.96
C THR A 95 18.21 13.56 4.96
N GLY A 96 19.18 14.47 4.79
CA GLY A 96 19.29 15.65 5.65
C GLY A 96 19.50 15.33 7.13
N ALA A 97 20.02 14.14 7.45
CA ALA A 97 20.35 13.71 8.80
C ALA A 97 21.50 14.60 9.33
N THR A 98 21.21 15.35 10.37
CA THR A 98 22.09 16.30 11.07
C THR A 98 21.90 16.10 12.56
N GLU A 99 22.66 16.80 13.41
CA GLU A 99 22.56 16.66 14.86
C GLU A 99 21.10 16.72 15.37
N ASN A 100 20.30 17.65 14.84
CA ASN A 100 18.93 17.91 15.33
C ASN A 100 17.86 17.89 14.21
N GLY A 101 18.16 17.32 13.05
CA GLY A 101 17.21 17.32 11.94
C GLY A 101 17.38 16.15 11.01
N TYR A 102 16.29 15.81 10.31
CA TYR A 102 16.24 14.72 9.34
C TYR A 102 15.06 14.90 8.39
N THR A 103 15.09 14.21 7.27
CA THR A 103 13.95 14.01 6.37
C THR A 103 13.79 12.54 6.08
N LEU A 104 12.61 12.02 6.38
CA LEU A 104 12.17 10.67 6.01
C LEU A 104 11.23 10.77 4.83
N SER A 105 11.38 9.90 3.84
CA SER A 105 10.42 9.80 2.73
C SER A 105 10.15 8.35 2.35
N VAL A 106 8.90 8.04 2.02
CA VAL A 106 8.46 6.71 1.56
C VAL A 106 7.57 6.87 0.33
N GLU A 107 7.87 6.15 -0.76
CA GLU A 107 7.04 6.14 -1.98
C GLU A 107 5.93 5.07 -1.87
N SER A 108 4.70 5.44 -2.19
CA SER A 108 3.58 4.51 -2.22
C SER A 108 3.68 3.57 -3.42
N LYS A 109 3.36 2.29 -3.22
CA LYS A 109 3.26 1.28 -4.30
C LYS A 109 2.00 1.43 -5.16
N GLY A 110 1.20 2.47 -4.94
CA GLY A 110 0.03 2.75 -5.76
C GLY A 110 0.45 3.13 -7.17
N SER A 111 -0.48 3.09 -8.12
CA SER A 111 -0.21 3.51 -9.52
C SER A 111 0.31 4.95 -9.60
N ASN A 112 -0.12 5.80 -8.65
CA ASN A 112 0.26 7.20 -8.59
C ASN A 112 1.62 7.45 -7.94
N LYS A 113 2.27 6.46 -7.31
CA LYS A 113 3.62 6.56 -6.71
C LYS A 113 3.81 7.83 -5.88
N VAL A 114 2.94 8.06 -4.90
CA VAL A 114 2.97 9.30 -4.10
C VAL A 114 4.06 9.16 -3.03
N VAL A 115 4.91 10.17 -2.91
CA VAL A 115 5.96 10.23 -1.89
C VAL A 115 5.41 10.96 -0.67
N TYR A 116 5.46 10.32 0.49
CA TYR A 116 5.09 10.90 1.78
C TYR A 116 6.33 11.15 2.60
N SER A 117 6.51 12.39 3.03
CA SER A 117 7.69 12.85 3.75
C SER A 117 7.36 13.39 5.14
N ILE A 118 8.27 13.16 6.08
CA ILE A 118 8.31 13.78 7.40
C ILE A 118 9.67 14.45 7.56
N GLU A 119 9.67 15.76 7.76
CA GLU A 119 10.87 16.54 7.98
C GLU A 119 10.89 17.04 9.42
N ASN A 120 11.99 16.83 10.12
CA ASN A 120 12.28 17.43 11.41
C ASN A 120 13.39 18.47 11.23
N THR A 121 13.08 19.72 11.51
CA THR A 121 14.07 20.81 11.55
C THR A 121 14.19 21.31 12.98
N ALA A 122 15.17 20.80 13.73
CA ALA A 122 15.47 21.21 15.11
C ALA A 122 14.25 21.15 16.05
N GLY A 123 13.46 20.08 15.95
CA GLY A 123 12.27 19.84 16.77
C GLY A 123 10.96 20.31 16.14
N THR A 124 11.00 21.03 15.01
CA THR A 124 9.80 21.35 14.24
C THR A 124 9.54 20.24 13.22
N VAL A 125 8.47 19.48 13.44
CA VAL A 125 8.08 18.38 12.54
C VAL A 125 7.04 18.86 11.53
N SER A 126 7.32 18.68 10.24
CA SER A 126 6.40 18.93 9.14
C SER A 126 6.10 17.64 8.36
N ARG A 127 4.90 17.56 7.78
CA ARG A 127 4.46 16.42 6.95
C ARG A 127 4.07 16.92 5.58
N SER A 128 4.66 16.34 4.55
CA SER A 128 4.45 16.78 3.17
C SER A 128 4.34 15.61 2.21
N CYS A 129 3.81 15.89 1.03
CA CYS A 129 3.66 14.92 -0.05
C CYS A 129 3.90 15.58 -1.40
N ASP A 130 4.47 14.83 -2.35
CA ASP A 130 4.90 15.33 -3.65
C ASP A 130 3.72 15.64 -4.61
N LYS A 131 2.59 14.96 -4.44
CA LYS A 131 1.41 15.05 -5.32
C LYS A 131 0.18 15.52 -4.56
N ALA A 132 -0.16 16.79 -4.74
CA ALA A 132 -1.39 17.38 -4.22
C ALA A 132 -2.65 16.64 -4.71
N ASN A 133 -3.71 16.68 -3.91
CA ASN A 133 -5.02 16.06 -4.16
C ASN A 133 -5.01 14.55 -4.44
N THR A 134 -3.93 13.84 -4.06
CA THR A 134 -3.76 12.39 -4.33
C THR A 134 -3.50 11.64 -3.03
N GLY A 135 -4.14 10.48 -2.82
CA GLY A 135 -3.88 9.62 -1.65
C GLY A 135 -4.12 10.26 -0.28
N GLY A 136 -4.98 11.28 -0.21
CA GLY A 136 -5.20 12.08 1.00
C GLY A 136 -4.07 13.06 1.30
N CYS A 137 -3.30 13.45 0.28
CA CYS A 137 -2.54 14.68 0.23
C CYS A 137 -3.49 15.80 -0.21
N GLY A 138 -3.70 16.83 0.62
CA GLY A 138 -4.53 17.98 0.27
C GLY A 138 -3.74 18.97 -0.59
N ASP A 139 -3.15 19.96 0.06
CA ASP A 139 -2.26 20.96 -0.54
C ASP A 139 -0.80 20.62 -0.21
N SER A 140 -0.30 19.51 -0.75
CA SER A 140 1.06 19.00 -0.48
C SER A 140 1.36 18.67 1.00
N THR A 141 0.31 18.53 1.81
CA THR A 141 0.36 18.15 3.24
C THR A 141 -0.65 17.04 3.53
N TRP A 142 -0.38 16.22 4.56
CA TRP A 142 -1.16 15.02 4.88
C TRP A 142 -1.14 14.63 6.37
#